data_AF-A0AB40AUP5-F1
#
_entry.id   AF-A0AB40AUP5-F1
#
_cell.length_a   1.000
_cell.length_b   1.000
_cell.length_c   1.000
_cell.angle_alpha   90.00
_cell.angle_beta   90.00
_cell.angle_gamma   90.00
#
_symmetry.space_group_name_H-M   'P 1'
#
loop_
_entity.id
_entity.type
_entity.pdbx_description
1 polymer ?
#
loop_
_entity_poly.entity_id
_entity_poly.type
_entity_poly.pdbx_seq_one_letter_code
_entity_poly.pdbx_strand_id
1 'polypeptide(L)'
;MEGLEPELYEYWSSIKCPSNDGSLYWKKAWKTYGTCTGMYQPTYFETALDLRAQVDLLTALANKGITPSETRKYSMESIEKAIEEATKATPVIRCNKGGQLYEIYVCFDKHGGSAIECPLRPYFSCPNEIIIPPFTDNMLKIDAYPSINATPSVSVQ
;
A
#
# COMPACT_ATOMS: atom_id res chain seq x y z
N MET A 1 6.17 16.49 -9.87
CA MET A 1 6.48 15.54 -8.78
C MET A 1 7.39 16.20 -7.75
N GLU A 2 8.20 17.19 -8.16
CA GLU A 2 8.99 18.03 -7.26
C GLU A 2 8.18 18.47 -6.03
N GLY A 3 8.67 18.08 -4.86
CA GLY A 3 8.05 18.34 -3.56
C GLY A 3 7.28 17.15 -2.96
N LEU A 4 6.90 16.16 -3.78
CA LEU A 4 6.18 14.95 -3.32
C LEU A 4 7.09 13.73 -3.18
N GLU A 5 8.35 13.81 -3.62
CA GLU A 5 9.27 12.68 -3.60
C GLU A 5 9.44 12.02 -2.23
N PRO A 6 9.62 12.77 -1.11
CA PRO A 6 9.78 12.15 0.21
C PRO A 6 8.60 11.25 0.59
N GLU A 7 7.37 11.72 0.35
CA GLU A 7 6.16 10.96 0.66
C GLU A 7 5.93 9.79 -0.31
N LEU A 8 6.28 9.96 -1.59
CA LEU A 8 6.21 8.87 -2.56
C LEU A 8 7.23 7.77 -2.25
N TYR A 9 8.43 8.12 -1.79
CA TYR A 9 9.43 7.14 -1.33
C TYR A 9 8.96 6.36 -0.10
N GLU A 10 8.27 7.02 0.83
CA GLU A 10 7.78 6.38 2.05
C GLU A 10 6.53 5.52 1.78
N TYR A 11 5.54 6.08 1.08
CA TYR A 11 4.19 5.51 1.02
C TYR A 11 3.82 4.88 -0.31
N TRP A 12 4.63 5.08 -1.36
CA TRP A 12 4.42 4.49 -2.69
C TRP A 12 5.68 3.81 -3.24
N SER A 13 6.47 3.21 -2.37
CA SER A 13 7.72 2.52 -2.74
C SER A 13 7.49 1.26 -3.60
N SER A 14 8.56 0.82 -4.28
CA SER A 14 8.59 -0.40 -5.08
C SER A 14 9.30 -1.51 -4.32
N ILE A 15 8.58 -2.57 -3.96
CA ILE A 15 9.14 -3.77 -3.30
C ILE A 15 9.69 -4.81 -4.29
N LYS A 16 10.00 -4.41 -5.53
CA LYS A 16 10.52 -5.31 -6.58
C LYS A 16 12.03 -5.40 -6.53
N CYS A 17 12.55 -6.58 -6.91
CA CYS A 17 13.98 -6.80 -7.15
C CYS A 17 14.36 -6.53 -8.61
N PRO A 18 15.56 -5.96 -8.89
CA PRO A 18 16.49 -5.38 -7.91
C PRO A 18 15.93 -4.09 -7.28
N SER A 19 16.51 -3.67 -6.16
CA SER A 19 16.13 -2.42 -5.49
C SER A 19 16.16 -1.23 -6.46
N ASN A 20 15.19 -0.35 -6.34
CA ASN A 20 14.97 0.79 -7.23
C ASN A 20 14.26 1.92 -6.49
N ASP A 21 14.32 3.12 -7.05
CA ASP A 21 13.72 4.34 -6.49
C ASP A 21 12.20 4.44 -6.69
N GLY A 22 11.53 3.42 -7.22
CA GLY A 22 10.08 3.44 -7.48
C GLY A 22 9.64 4.31 -8.66
N SER A 23 10.51 5.13 -9.25
CA SER A 23 10.15 6.11 -10.30
C SER A 23 9.51 5.47 -11.53
N LEU A 24 9.97 4.28 -11.94
CA LEU A 24 9.37 3.51 -13.04
C LEU A 24 7.96 3.02 -12.71
N TYR A 25 7.71 2.69 -11.44
CA TYR A 25 6.39 2.28 -10.98
C TYR A 25 5.42 3.47 -11.00
N TRP A 26 5.83 4.63 -10.49
CA TRP A 26 5.04 5.87 -10.54
C TRP A 26 4.76 6.30 -11.98
N LYS A 27 5.76 6.26 -12.86
CA LYS A 27 5.60 6.53 -14.30
C LYS A 27 4.57 5.60 -14.93
N LYS A 28 4.55 4.32 -14.56
CA LYS A 28 3.55 3.37 -15.05
C LYS A 28 2.17 3.66 -14.49
N ALA A 29 2.05 3.91 -13.18
CA ALA A 29 0.78 4.26 -12.54
C ALA A 29 0.15 5.50 -13.18
N TRP A 30 0.95 6.56 -13.43
CA TRP A 30 0.51 7.75 -14.14
C TRP A 30 0.02 7.44 -15.56
N LYS A 31 0.83 6.72 -16.36
CA LYS A 31 0.48 6.42 -17.76
C LYS A 31 -0.73 5.49 -17.91
N THR A 32 -0.95 4.60 -16.95
CA THR A 32 -2.03 3.60 -17.02
C THR A 32 -3.32 4.11 -16.40
N TYR A 33 -3.24 4.85 -15.29
CA TYR A 33 -4.42 5.27 -14.52
C TYR A 33 -4.55 6.78 -14.43
N GLY A 34 -3.46 7.48 -14.10
CA GLY A 34 -3.48 8.93 -13.89
C GLY A 34 -3.95 9.73 -15.11
N THR A 35 -3.53 9.37 -16.32
CA THR A 35 -3.96 10.07 -17.55
C THR A 35 -5.47 9.97 -17.82
N CYS A 36 -6.16 9.00 -17.23
CA CYS A 36 -7.61 8.82 -17.38
C CYS A 36 -8.42 9.69 -16.42
N THR A 37 -7.79 10.34 -15.43
CA THR A 37 -8.45 11.13 -14.40
C THR A 37 -8.76 12.57 -14.84
N GLY A 38 -8.12 13.05 -15.90
CA GLY A 38 -8.16 14.46 -16.30
C GLY A 38 -7.37 15.41 -15.38
N MET A 39 -6.70 14.90 -14.34
CA MET A 39 -5.86 15.69 -13.45
C MET A 39 -4.49 16.00 -14.08
N TYR A 40 -3.81 16.99 -13.54
CA TYR A 40 -2.36 17.15 -13.76
C TYR A 40 -1.59 16.11 -12.95
N GLN A 41 -0.39 15.73 -13.43
CA GLN A 41 0.40 14.67 -12.81
C GLN A 41 0.70 14.91 -11.32
N PRO A 42 1.15 16.10 -10.87
CA PRO A 42 1.40 16.32 -9.44
C PRO A 42 0.12 16.14 -8.61
N THR A 43 -0.99 16.71 -9.05
CA THR A 43 -2.30 16.61 -8.37
C THR A 43 -2.79 15.16 -8.26
N TYR A 44 -2.51 14.30 -9.24
CA TYR A 44 -2.83 12.88 -9.16
C TYR A 44 -2.08 12.18 -8.02
N PHE A 45 -0.80 12.47 -7.85
CA PHE A 45 0.01 11.88 -6.79
C PHE A 45 -0.31 12.45 -5.42
N GLU A 46 -0.51 13.77 -5.34
CA GLU A 46 -0.96 14.46 -4.12
C GLU A 46 -2.31 13.90 -3.64
N THR A 47 -3.31 13.83 -4.52
CA THR A 47 -4.61 13.21 -4.22
C THR A 47 -4.46 11.78 -3.70
N ALA A 48 -3.61 10.97 -4.33
CA ALA A 48 -3.42 9.59 -3.90
C ALA A 48 -2.78 9.49 -2.50
N LEU A 49 -1.84 10.37 -2.18
CA LEU A 49 -1.21 10.45 -0.85
C LEU A 49 -2.22 10.90 0.21
N ASP A 50 -3.01 11.93 -0.08
CA ASP A 50 -4.07 12.44 0.79
C ASP A 50 -5.12 11.37 1.10
N LEU A 51 -5.61 10.68 0.07
CA LEU A 51 -6.59 9.61 0.22
C LEU A 51 -6.03 8.44 1.05
N ARG A 52 -4.75 8.11 0.88
CA ARG A 52 -4.07 7.07 1.69
C ARG A 52 -3.95 7.50 3.15
N ALA A 53 -3.61 8.75 3.42
CA ALA A 53 -3.54 9.29 4.78
C ALA A 53 -4.94 9.33 5.45
N GLN A 54 -5.99 9.66 4.68
CA GLN A 54 -7.36 9.75 5.18
C GLN A 54 -7.90 8.41 5.72
N VAL A 55 -7.58 7.28 5.08
CA VAL A 55 -8.15 5.98 5.44
C VAL A 55 -7.36 5.20 6.49
N ASP A 56 -6.11 5.59 6.75
CA ASP A 56 -5.13 4.92 7.63
C ASP A 56 -5.52 3.50 8.06
N LEU A 57 -5.41 2.57 7.10
CA LEU A 57 -5.89 1.21 7.25
C LEU A 57 -5.17 0.45 8.38
N LEU A 58 -3.90 0.75 8.62
CA LEU A 58 -3.13 0.09 9.68
C LEU A 58 -3.69 0.47 11.05
N THR A 59 -3.96 1.76 11.28
CA THR A 59 -4.58 2.23 12.52
C THR A 59 -6.00 1.70 12.66
N ALA A 60 -6.80 1.70 11.59
CA ALA A 60 -8.16 1.16 11.60
C ALA A 60 -8.20 -0.32 12.05
N LEU A 61 -7.31 -1.14 11.51
CA LEU A 61 -7.16 -2.55 11.89
C LEU A 61 -6.64 -2.70 13.33
N ALA A 62 -5.59 -1.96 13.70
CA ALA A 62 -4.98 -2.03 15.02
C ALA A 62 -5.97 -1.67 16.15
N ASN A 63 -6.83 -0.68 15.93
CA ASN A 63 -7.90 -0.28 16.86
C ASN A 63 -8.91 -1.40 17.15
N LYS A 64 -8.96 -2.43 16.29
CA LYS A 64 -9.78 -3.64 16.49
C LYS A 64 -8.96 -4.86 16.93
N GLY A 65 -7.69 -4.67 17.31
CA GLY A 65 -6.79 -5.76 17.69
C GLY A 65 -6.31 -6.61 16.51
N ILE A 66 -6.50 -6.11 15.28
CA ILE A 66 -6.03 -6.75 14.05
C ILE A 66 -4.65 -6.17 13.74
N THR A 67 -3.61 -6.93 14.07
CA THR A 67 -2.21 -6.53 13.92
C THR A 67 -1.45 -7.63 13.21
N PRO A 68 -0.33 -7.33 12.55
CA PRO A 68 0.47 -8.35 11.90
C PRO A 68 0.92 -9.47 12.87
N SER A 69 0.86 -10.72 12.42
CA SER A 69 1.19 -11.91 13.21
C SER A 69 1.59 -13.07 12.30
N GLU A 70 2.57 -13.87 12.74
CA GLU A 70 3.00 -15.09 12.05
C GLU A 70 1.95 -16.22 12.13
N THR A 71 1.15 -16.25 13.19
CA THR A 71 0.29 -17.40 13.51
C THR A 71 -1.18 -17.04 13.69
N ARG A 72 -1.49 -15.81 14.10
CA ARG A 72 -2.86 -15.38 14.31
C ARG A 72 -3.57 -15.20 12.98
N LYS A 73 -4.74 -15.82 12.88
CA LYS A 73 -5.68 -15.63 11.78
C LYS A 73 -6.81 -14.72 12.22
N TYR A 74 -7.37 -14.01 11.25
CA TYR A 74 -8.49 -13.10 11.42
C TYR A 74 -9.59 -13.48 10.44
N SER A 75 -10.85 -13.46 10.89
CA SER A 75 -11.96 -13.68 9.97
C SER A 75 -12.04 -12.55 8.96
N MET A 76 -12.39 -12.86 7.71
CA MET A 76 -12.60 -11.86 6.67
C MET A 76 -13.60 -10.78 7.11
N GLU A 77 -14.70 -11.20 7.74
CA GLU A 77 -15.72 -10.30 8.29
C GLU A 77 -15.14 -9.31 9.31
N SER A 78 -14.23 -9.75 10.19
CA SER A 78 -13.63 -8.85 11.19
C SER A 78 -12.76 -7.77 10.55
N ILE A 79 -12.07 -8.09 9.46
CA ILE A 79 -11.23 -7.15 8.71
C ILE A 79 -12.09 -6.18 7.93
N GLU A 80 -13.10 -6.67 7.21
CA GLU A 80 -14.05 -5.83 6.46
C GLU A 80 -14.74 -4.83 7.39
N LYS A 81 -15.26 -5.31 8.53
CA LYS A 81 -15.92 -4.46 9.52
C LYS A 81 -15.00 -3.43 10.15
N ALA A 82 -13.75 -3.80 10.47
CA ALA A 82 -12.78 -2.87 11.03
C ALA A 82 -12.51 -1.69 10.09
N ILE A 83 -12.40 -1.97 8.79
CA ILE A 83 -12.18 -0.94 7.77
C ILE A 83 -13.46 -0.16 7.50
N GLU A 84 -14.60 -0.83 7.35
CA GLU A 84 -15.91 -0.20 7.12
C GLU A 84 -16.27 0.78 8.24
N GLU A 85 -16.00 0.44 9.51
CA GLU A 85 -16.27 1.35 10.62
C GLU A 85 -15.41 2.63 10.55
N ALA A 86 -14.18 2.53 10.04
CA ALA A 86 -13.26 3.65 9.88
C ALA A 86 -13.57 4.51 8.65
N THR A 87 -13.91 3.88 7.52
CA THR A 87 -14.10 4.56 6.23
C THR A 87 -15.58 4.89 5.94
N LYS A 88 -16.52 4.25 6.63
CA LYS A 88 -17.97 4.25 6.31
C LYS A 88 -18.31 3.60 4.97
N ALA A 89 -17.39 2.83 4.41
CA ALA A 89 -17.57 2.11 3.15
C ALA A 89 -16.91 0.74 3.22
N THR A 90 -17.60 -0.27 2.73
CA THR A 90 -17.09 -1.64 2.74
C THR A 90 -15.90 -1.77 1.78
N PRO A 91 -14.72 -2.25 2.24
CA PRO A 91 -13.58 -2.44 1.34
C PRO A 91 -13.81 -3.62 0.39
N VAL A 92 -12.97 -3.71 -0.64
CA VAL A 92 -12.74 -4.96 -1.37
C VAL A 92 -11.39 -5.52 -0.96
N ILE A 93 -11.37 -6.76 -0.51
CA ILE A 93 -10.16 -7.42 -0.04
C ILE A 93 -9.69 -8.43 -1.09
N ARG A 94 -8.39 -8.42 -1.36
CA ARG A 94 -7.73 -9.42 -2.18
C ARG A 94 -6.66 -10.13 -1.38
N CYS A 95 -6.69 -11.46 -1.47
CA CYS A 95 -5.68 -12.33 -0.89
C CYS A 95 -4.70 -12.83 -1.94
N ASN A 96 -3.49 -13.16 -1.50
CA ASN A 96 -2.55 -13.91 -2.34
C ASN A 96 -2.89 -15.42 -2.33
N LYS A 97 -2.17 -16.21 -3.13
CA LYS A 97 -2.37 -17.67 -3.20
C LYS A 97 -2.14 -18.41 -1.88
N GLY A 98 -1.41 -17.80 -0.94
CA GLY A 98 -1.16 -18.35 0.40
C GLY A 98 -2.25 -18.03 1.41
N GLY A 99 -3.34 -17.36 1.02
CA GLY A 99 -4.40 -16.96 1.94
C GLY A 99 -4.02 -15.81 2.88
N GLN A 100 -3.01 -15.02 2.50
CA GLN A 100 -2.60 -13.82 3.24
C GLN A 100 -3.29 -12.59 2.65
N LEU A 101 -3.56 -11.59 3.48
CA LEU A 101 -3.98 -10.27 3.03
C LEU A 101 -2.94 -9.71 2.06
N TYR A 102 -3.37 -9.26 0.88
CA TYR A 102 -2.46 -8.80 -0.18
C TYR A 102 -2.77 -7.37 -0.63
N GLU A 103 -4.01 -7.08 -0.99
CA GLU A 103 -4.44 -5.72 -1.38
C GLU A 103 -5.80 -5.41 -0.74
N ILE A 104 -5.98 -4.14 -0.36
CA ILE A 104 -7.26 -3.57 0.07
C ILE A 104 -7.61 -2.46 -0.92
N TYR A 105 -8.81 -2.51 -1.47
CA TYR A 105 -9.34 -1.45 -2.31
C TYR A 105 -10.42 -0.68 -1.54
N VAL A 106 -10.28 0.65 -1.53
CA VAL A 106 -11.28 1.60 -1.03
C VAL A 106 -11.68 2.48 -2.21
N CYS A 107 -12.98 2.67 -2.41
CA CYS A 107 -13.50 3.55 -3.45
C CYS A 107 -13.83 4.91 -2.85
N PHE A 108 -13.60 5.96 -3.63
CA PHE A 108 -13.90 7.33 -3.25
C PHE A 108 -14.85 7.96 -4.25
N ASP A 109 -15.59 8.98 -3.81
CA ASP A 109 -16.33 9.81 -4.74
C ASP A 109 -15.39 10.45 -5.77
N LYS A 110 -15.95 10.85 -6.91
CA LYS A 110 -15.20 11.44 -8.03
C LYS A 110 -14.49 12.76 -7.68
N HIS A 111 -14.82 13.37 -6.54
CA HIS A 111 -14.21 14.58 -6.02
C HIS A 111 -13.10 14.29 -5.00
N GLY A 112 -12.82 13.01 -4.70
CA GLY A 112 -11.77 12.59 -3.78
C GLY A 112 -12.05 12.93 -2.32
N GLY A 113 -13.32 13.13 -1.94
CA GLY A 113 -13.69 13.59 -0.61
C GLY A 113 -13.95 12.46 0.39
N SER A 114 -14.99 11.68 0.14
CA SER A 114 -15.45 10.62 1.05
C SER A 114 -15.31 9.25 0.42
N ALA A 115 -14.97 8.25 1.25
CA ALA A 115 -15.07 6.87 0.84
C ALA A 115 -16.54 6.53 0.55
N ILE A 116 -16.78 5.72 -0.49
CA ILE A 116 -18.09 5.29 -0.94
C ILE A 116 -18.09 3.79 -1.18
N GLU A 117 -19.29 3.19 -1.20
CA GLU A 117 -19.47 1.83 -1.67
C GLU A 117 -18.95 1.70 -3.12
N CYS A 118 -18.08 0.72 -3.34
CA CYS A 118 -17.50 0.49 -4.66
C CYS A 118 -18.61 0.10 -5.67
N PRO A 119 -18.83 0.89 -6.74
CA PRO A 119 -19.88 0.59 -7.72
C PRO A 119 -19.64 -0.74 -8.45
N LEU A 120 -18.37 -1.09 -8.63
CA LEU A 120 -17.94 -2.39 -9.13
C LEU A 120 -17.08 -3.04 -8.05
N ARG A 121 -17.55 -4.18 -7.55
CA ARG A 121 -16.84 -4.99 -6.54
C ARG A 121 -16.23 -6.19 -7.22
N PRO A 122 -14.96 -6.14 -7.64
CA PRO A 122 -14.30 -7.31 -8.18
C PRO A 122 -14.27 -8.40 -7.10
N TYR A 123 -14.66 -9.61 -7.49
CA TYR A 123 -14.59 -10.76 -6.59
C TYR A 123 -13.17 -11.34 -6.61
N PHE A 124 -12.56 -11.40 -5.44
CA PHE A 124 -11.30 -12.11 -5.22
C PHE A 124 -11.54 -13.25 -4.24
N SER A 125 -11.02 -14.43 -4.56
CA SER A 125 -11.13 -15.57 -3.65
C SER A 125 -10.17 -15.37 -2.47
N CYS A 126 -10.75 -15.31 -1.27
CA CYS A 126 -10.06 -15.33 0.02
C CYS A 126 -10.61 -16.49 0.87
N PRO A 127 -9.78 -17.12 1.72
CA PRO A 127 -10.30 -18.02 2.74
C PRO A 127 -11.11 -17.25 3.78
N ASN A 128 -11.97 -17.94 4.54
CA ASN A 128 -12.79 -17.32 5.59
C ASN A 128 -11.95 -16.68 6.70
N GLU A 129 -10.74 -17.18 6.91
CA GLU A 129 -9.76 -16.63 7.84
C GLU A 129 -8.42 -16.42 7.14
N ILE A 130 -7.85 -15.23 7.27
CA ILE A 130 -6.59 -14.83 6.62
C ILE A 130 -5.52 -14.48 7.65
N ILE A 131 -4.26 -14.56 7.21
CA ILE A 131 -3.09 -14.11 7.97
C ILE A 131 -2.65 -12.74 7.44
N ILE A 132 -2.27 -11.85 8.35
CA ILE A 132 -1.57 -10.60 8.04
C ILE A 132 -0.14 -10.79 8.52
N PRO A 133 0.80 -11.20 7.65
CA PRO A 133 2.17 -11.47 8.08
C PRO A 133 2.87 -10.16 8.51
N PRO A 134 3.76 -10.18 9.52
CA PRO A 134 4.60 -9.03 9.81
C PRO A 134 5.57 -8.79 8.65
N PHE A 135 5.91 -7.53 8.46
CA PHE A 135 7.00 -7.17 7.56
C PHE A 135 8.32 -7.33 8.30
N THR A 136 9.25 -8.11 7.75
CA THR A 136 10.56 -8.38 8.38
C THR A 136 11.70 -8.14 7.40
N ASP A 137 12.89 -7.80 7.91
CA ASP A 137 14.08 -7.51 7.09
C ASP A 137 14.48 -8.67 6.16
N ASN A 138 14.19 -9.91 6.58
CA ASN A 138 14.41 -11.11 5.76
C ASN A 138 13.63 -11.05 4.43
N MET A 139 12.49 -10.35 4.39
CA MET A 139 11.69 -10.18 3.18
C MET A 139 12.33 -9.23 2.17
N LEU A 140 13.24 -8.35 2.62
CA LEU A 140 13.97 -7.41 1.77
C LEU A 140 15.17 -8.06 1.06
N LYS A 141 15.52 -9.31 1.40
CA LYS A 141 16.69 -10.03 0.86
C LYS A 141 17.98 -9.20 0.90
N ILE A 142 18.16 -8.38 1.94
CA ILE A 142 19.34 -7.51 2.11
C ILE A 142 20.61 -8.36 2.13
N ASP A 143 20.54 -9.58 2.67
CA ASP A 143 21.67 -10.53 2.75
C ASP A 143 22.01 -11.22 1.42
N ALA A 144 21.17 -11.10 0.38
CA ALA A 144 21.41 -11.71 -0.93
C ALA A 144 22.28 -10.83 -1.85
N TYR A 145 22.63 -9.62 -1.42
CA TYR A 145 23.57 -8.75 -2.11
C TYR A 145 24.71 -8.40 -1.14
N PRO A 146 25.91 -8.97 -1.29
CA PRO A 146 27.04 -8.53 -0.48
C PRO A 146 27.23 -7.03 -0.71
N SER A 147 27.36 -6.31 0.40
CA SER A 147 27.71 -4.90 0.45
C SER A 147 28.69 -4.54 -0.65
N ILE A 148 28.23 -3.75 -1.63
CA ILE A 148 29.14 -2.90 -2.40
C ILE A 148 29.90 -2.08 -1.36
N ASN A 149 31.19 -2.38 -1.23
CA ASN A 149 32.09 -1.75 -0.27
C ASN A 149 31.86 -0.24 -0.26
N ALA A 150 31.30 0.28 0.84
CA ALA A 150 31.47 1.66 1.19
C ALA A 150 32.95 1.82 1.56
N THR A 151 33.78 2.18 0.59
CA THR A 151 35.16 2.61 0.86
C THR A 151 35.10 3.95 1.61
N PRO A 152 35.74 4.08 2.78
CA PRO A 152 35.73 5.32 3.54
C PRO A 152 36.77 6.32 3.00
N SER A 153 36.44 7.61 3.18
CA SER A 153 37.35 8.76 3.28
C SER A 153 38.37 8.97 2.14
N VAL A 154 38.07 9.94 1.25
CA VAL A 154 39.15 10.72 0.61
C VAL A 154 39.54 11.82 1.60
N SER A 155 40.69 11.63 2.22
CA SER A 155 41.39 12.61 3.03
C SER A 155 41.92 13.74 2.15
N VAL A 156 41.84 14.94 2.69
CA VAL A 156 42.49 16.17 2.23
C VAL A 156 43.98 15.95 2.00
N GLN A 157 44.48 16.39 0.84
CA GLN A 157 45.78 17.05 0.67
C GLN A 157 45.66 18.10 -0.43
#